data_AF-A0A0J8SND4-F1
#
_entry.id   AF-A0A0J8SND4-F1
#
_cell.length_a   1.000
_cell.length_b   1.000
_cell.length_c   1.000
_cell.angle_alpha   90.00
_cell.angle_beta   90.00
_cell.angle_gamma   90.00
#
_symmetry.space_group_name_H-M   'P 1'
#
loop_
_entity.id
_entity.type
_entity.pdbx_description
1 polymer ?
#
loop_
_entity_poly.entity_id
_entity_poly.type
_entity_poly.pdbx_seq_one_letter_code
_entity_poly.pdbx_strand_id
1 'polypeptide(L)'
;MLQHIDAIAREKDRDVLFVHFENYEHENADADSYHLRQNLMEWLEQRQIAFAPCMGIEQPGVIESYSGDLYIDVPFDEANPIYQMLSDHLEDSEGEMKIPGVLFFVLSLETALEIEADREEFLNLNQNHDDDEFSGRLN
;
A
#
# COMPACT_ATOMS: atom_id res chain seq x y z
N MET A 1 -5.15 -13.06 5.43
CA MET A 1 -4.55 -11.84 6.01
C MET A 1 -4.22 -10.95 4.83
N LEU A 2 -4.55 -9.67 4.90
CA LEU A 2 -4.18 -8.73 3.83
C LEU A 2 -2.67 -8.54 3.85
N GLN A 3 -2.06 -8.48 2.67
CA GLN A 3 -0.62 -8.20 2.54
C GLN A 3 -0.41 -6.69 2.47
N HIS A 4 0.69 -6.22 3.05
CA HIS A 4 1.17 -4.85 2.86
C HIS A 4 1.75 -4.67 1.46
N ILE A 5 1.61 -3.48 0.91
CA ILE A 5 2.05 -3.20 -0.45
C ILE A 5 3.57 -3.40 -0.64
N ASP A 6 4.37 -3.12 0.37
CA ASP A 6 5.82 -3.38 0.36
C ASP A 6 6.13 -4.89 0.33
N ALA A 7 5.33 -5.73 0.98
CA ALA A 7 5.47 -7.18 0.90
C ALA A 7 5.10 -7.69 -0.49
N ILE A 8 4.07 -7.12 -1.11
CA ILE A 8 3.65 -7.46 -2.49
C ILE A 8 4.75 -7.07 -3.49
N ALA A 9 5.37 -5.90 -3.33
CA ALA A 9 6.47 -5.44 -4.18
C ALA A 9 7.65 -6.44 -4.16
N ARG A 10 8.05 -6.87 -2.96
CA ARG A 10 9.12 -7.86 -2.75
C ARG A 10 8.76 -9.24 -3.31
N GLU A 11 7.52 -9.70 -3.12
CA GLU A 11 7.06 -10.99 -3.67
C GLU A 11 7.06 -11.00 -5.20
N LYS A 12 6.70 -9.88 -5.82
CA LYS A 12 6.66 -9.71 -7.28
C LYS A 12 8.02 -9.34 -7.89
N ASP A 13 9.01 -9.00 -7.07
CA ASP A 13 10.35 -8.54 -7.48
C ASP A 13 10.29 -7.39 -8.50
N ARG A 14 9.40 -6.42 -8.26
CA ARG A 14 9.16 -5.27 -9.16
C ARG A 14 8.45 -4.12 -8.45
N ASP A 15 8.47 -2.96 -9.10
CA ASP A 15 7.66 -1.80 -8.72
C ASP A 15 6.17 -2.12 -8.83
N VAL A 16 5.40 -1.66 -7.85
CA VAL A 16 3.97 -1.95 -7.74
C VAL A 16 3.14 -0.69 -7.66
N LEU A 17 1.92 -0.79 -8.19
CA LEU A 17 0.95 0.28 -8.23
C LEU A 17 -0.12 0.02 -7.18
N PHE A 18 -0.51 1.05 -6.44
CA PHE A 18 -1.62 0.95 -5.50
C PHE A 18 -2.41 2.24 -5.41
N VAL A 19 -3.64 2.11 -4.96
CA VAL A 19 -4.57 3.21 -4.75
C VAL A 19 -4.95 3.27 -3.27
N HIS A 20 -4.89 4.47 -2.71
CA HIS A 20 -5.30 4.79 -1.35
C HIS A 20 -6.55 5.68 -1.36
N PHE A 21 -7.42 5.49 -0.37
CA PHE A 21 -8.66 6.27 -0.21
C PHE A 21 -8.63 7.04 1.12
N GLU A 22 -8.46 8.37 1.06
CA GLU A 22 -8.14 9.20 2.23
C GLU A 22 -9.22 9.21 3.33
N ASN A 23 -10.47 8.88 3.00
CA ASN A 23 -11.60 8.88 3.93
C ASN A 23 -12.32 7.53 4.02
N TYR A 24 -11.69 6.45 3.56
CA TYR A 24 -12.29 5.12 3.64
C TYR A 24 -11.78 4.37 4.87
N GLU A 25 -12.70 4.05 5.76
CA GLU A 25 -12.47 3.08 6.84
C GLU A 25 -13.46 1.95 6.67
N HIS A 26 -13.02 0.70 6.49
CA HIS A 26 -13.94 -0.39 6.11
C HIS A 26 -15.15 -0.54 7.06
N GLU A 27 -14.96 -0.26 8.36
CA GLU A 27 -16.01 -0.36 9.38
C GLU A 27 -16.88 0.89 9.51
N ASN A 28 -16.38 2.07 9.10
CA ASN A 28 -17.02 3.37 9.34
C ASN A 28 -17.25 4.20 8.07
N ALA A 29 -16.91 3.68 6.89
CA ALA A 29 -17.00 4.40 5.63
C ALA A 29 -18.41 4.91 5.40
N ASP A 30 -18.52 6.20 5.11
CA ASP A 30 -19.75 6.79 4.64
C ASP A 30 -20.11 6.26 3.24
N ALA A 31 -21.36 6.49 2.83
CA ALA A 31 -21.84 6.00 1.55
C ALA A 31 -21.04 6.54 0.36
N ASP A 32 -20.56 7.79 0.42
CA ASP A 32 -19.81 8.41 -0.67
C ASP A 32 -18.46 7.74 -0.84
N SER A 33 -17.71 7.57 0.26
CA SER A 33 -16.43 6.85 0.29
C SER A 33 -16.57 5.38 -0.17
N TYR A 34 -17.66 4.71 0.22
CA TYR A 34 -17.95 3.35 -0.27
C TYR A 34 -18.23 3.34 -1.78
N HIS A 35 -19.07 4.24 -2.27
CA HIS A 35 -19.39 4.35 -3.69
C HIS A 35 -18.16 4.72 -4.52
N LEU A 36 -17.29 5.60 -4.02
CA LEU A 36 -16.04 5.97 -4.66
C LEU A 36 -15.14 4.75 -4.90
N ARG A 37 -14.92 3.95 -3.84
CA ARG A 37 -14.15 2.71 -3.91
C ARG A 37 -14.79 1.67 -4.83
N GLN A 38 -16.12 1.53 -4.79
CA GLN A 38 -16.85 0.61 -5.69
C GLN A 38 -16.72 1.04 -7.16
N ASN A 39 -16.91 2.33 -7.47
CA ASN A 39 -16.80 2.86 -8.82
C ASN A 39 -15.43 2.55 -9.45
N LEU A 40 -14.34 2.71 -8.67
CA LEU A 40 -13.01 2.38 -9.15
C LEU A 40 -12.84 0.88 -9.41
N MET A 41 -13.31 0.01 -8.51
CA MET A 41 -13.25 -1.44 -8.73
C MET A 41 -14.06 -1.86 -9.95
N GLU A 42 -15.28 -1.37 -10.12
CA GLU A 42 -16.10 -1.66 -11.30
C GLU A 42 -15.41 -1.21 -12.59
N TRP A 43 -14.75 -0.06 -12.58
CA TRP A 43 -13.97 0.42 -13.72
C TRP A 43 -12.77 -0.50 -14.05
N LEU A 44 -12.05 -0.97 -13.03
CA LEU A 44 -10.94 -1.93 -13.20
C LEU A 44 -11.45 -3.28 -13.76
N GLU A 45 -12.57 -3.79 -13.23
CA GLU A 45 -13.20 -5.03 -13.69
C GLU A 45 -13.66 -4.93 -15.15
N GLN A 46 -14.31 -3.83 -15.53
CA GLN A 46 -14.77 -3.58 -16.91
C GLN A 46 -13.61 -3.57 -17.91
N ARG A 47 -12.41 -3.19 -17.47
CA ARG A 47 -11.18 -3.13 -18.29
C ARG A 47 -10.32 -4.37 -18.15
N GLN A 48 -10.77 -5.36 -17.37
CA GLN A 48 -10.06 -6.61 -17.10
C GLN A 48 -8.67 -6.37 -16.48
N ILE A 49 -8.54 -5.32 -15.66
CA ILE A 49 -7.34 -5.02 -14.90
C ILE A 49 -7.42 -5.78 -13.58
N ALA A 50 -6.45 -6.65 -13.32
CA ALA A 50 -6.41 -7.40 -12.08
C ALA A 50 -6.03 -6.48 -10.91
N PHE A 51 -6.75 -6.62 -9.80
CA PHE A 51 -6.49 -5.89 -8.55
C PHE A 51 -6.77 -6.79 -7.34
N ALA A 52 -6.19 -6.44 -6.21
CA ALA A 52 -6.42 -7.12 -4.93
C ALA A 52 -6.43 -6.10 -3.79
N PRO A 53 -7.23 -6.33 -2.71
CA PRO A 53 -7.13 -5.51 -1.52
C PRO A 53 -5.76 -5.71 -0.85
N CYS A 54 -5.13 -4.62 -0.42
CA CYS A 54 -3.85 -4.62 0.28
C CYS A 54 -3.89 -3.67 1.47
N MET A 55 -2.93 -3.78 2.38
CA MET A 55 -2.65 -2.72 3.35
C MET A 55 -1.66 -1.73 2.73
N GLY A 56 -1.62 -0.51 3.26
CA GLY A 56 -0.55 0.45 2.99
C GLY A 56 0.84 -0.06 3.41
N ILE A 57 1.81 0.85 3.46
CA ILE A 57 3.18 0.51 3.86
C ILE A 57 3.18 0.01 5.31
N GLU A 58 3.85 -1.12 5.57
CA GLU A 58 3.99 -1.64 6.93
C GLU A 58 4.78 -0.67 7.82
N GLN A 59 4.23 -0.35 8.99
CA GLN A 59 4.88 0.50 9.99
C GLN A 59 5.12 -0.28 11.28
N PRO A 60 6.36 -0.36 11.79
CA PRO A 60 6.65 -1.11 13.00
C PRO A 60 5.93 -0.51 14.22
N GLY A 61 5.26 -1.37 14.98
CA GLY A 61 4.54 -0.98 16.21
C GLY A 61 3.17 -0.35 16.00
N VAL A 62 2.69 -0.26 14.76
CA VAL A 62 1.35 0.27 14.43
C VAL A 62 0.44 -0.88 14.00
N ILE A 63 -0.72 -1.00 14.64
CA ILE A 63 -1.81 -1.86 14.17
C ILE A 63 -2.76 -0.97 13.39
N GLU A 64 -2.69 -1.03 12.07
CA GLU A 64 -3.61 -0.31 11.18
C GLU A 64 -4.84 -1.16 10.84
N SER A 65 -6.01 -0.51 10.87
CA SER A 65 -7.24 -1.06 10.31
C SER A 65 -7.21 -0.95 8.79
N TYR A 66 -7.98 -1.79 8.10
CA TYR A 66 -8.02 -1.76 6.64
C TYR A 66 -8.70 -0.47 6.11
N SER A 67 -7.90 0.37 5.44
CA SER A 67 -8.30 1.65 4.85
C SER A 67 -8.81 1.54 3.41
N GLY A 68 -9.14 0.34 2.94
CA GLY A 68 -9.74 0.15 1.62
C GLY A 68 -8.77 0.10 0.45
N ASP A 69 -7.47 0.19 0.71
CA ASP A 69 -6.41 0.24 -0.30
C ASP A 69 -6.47 -0.95 -1.26
N LEU A 70 -6.06 -0.68 -2.50
CA LEU A 70 -6.08 -1.65 -3.61
C LEU A 70 -4.72 -1.69 -4.29
N TYR A 71 -4.13 -2.87 -4.32
CA TYR A 71 -3.02 -3.20 -5.21
C TYR A 71 -3.54 -3.43 -6.64
N ILE A 72 -2.85 -2.87 -7.62
CA ILE A 72 -3.15 -3.05 -9.04
C ILE A 72 -2.04 -3.91 -9.66
N ASP A 73 -2.39 -5.07 -10.24
CA ASP A 73 -1.41 -6.04 -10.80
C ASP A 73 -0.95 -5.62 -12.20
N VAL A 74 -0.49 -4.38 -12.32
CA VAL A 74 0.06 -3.77 -13.54
C VAL A 74 1.48 -3.28 -13.20
N PRO A 75 2.50 -3.63 -14.00
CA PRO A 75 3.84 -3.10 -13.78
C PRO A 75 3.84 -1.58 -14.00
N PHE A 76 4.58 -0.86 -13.16
CA PHE A 76 4.93 0.52 -13.46
C PHE A 76 5.85 0.53 -14.69
N ASP A 77 5.35 1.08 -15.79
CA ASP A 77 6.08 1.23 -17.05
C ASP A 77 5.35 2.30 -17.88
N GLU A 78 6.03 3.43 -18.16
CA GLU A 78 5.46 4.55 -18.91
C GLU A 78 5.11 4.19 -20.36
N ALA A 79 5.70 3.14 -20.93
CA ALA A 79 5.37 2.61 -22.25
C ALA A 79 4.25 1.55 -22.20
N ASN A 80 3.82 1.12 -21.01
CA ASN A 80 2.76 0.14 -20.87
C ASN A 80 1.37 0.78 -21.11
N PRO A 81 0.61 0.29 -22.10
CA PRO A 81 -0.69 0.89 -22.45
C PRO A 81 -1.74 0.74 -21.34
N ILE A 82 -1.63 -0.27 -20.47
CA ILE A 82 -2.53 -0.45 -19.33
C ILE A 82 -2.20 0.57 -18.24
N TYR A 83 -0.91 0.79 -17.96
CA TYR A 83 -0.47 1.83 -17.04
C TYR A 83 -0.91 3.21 -17.51
N GLN A 84 -0.67 3.55 -18.78
CA GLN A 84 -1.10 4.83 -19.36
C GLN A 84 -2.61 5.04 -19.24
N MET A 85 -3.41 4.01 -19.48
CA MET A 85 -4.87 4.07 -19.33
C MET A 85 -5.31 4.25 -17.87
N LEU A 86 -4.60 3.65 -16.92
CA LEU A 86 -4.86 3.80 -15.49
C LEU A 86 -4.50 5.21 -15.01
N SER A 87 -3.30 5.68 -15.36
CA SER A 87 -2.84 7.04 -15.07
C SER A 87 -3.75 8.07 -15.71
N ASP A 88 -4.14 7.95 -16.99
CA ASP A 88 -5.11 8.88 -17.61
C ASP A 88 -6.51 8.83 -16.96
N HIS A 89 -6.88 7.74 -16.28
CA HIS A 89 -8.15 7.71 -15.56
C HIS A 89 -8.08 8.43 -14.21
N LEU A 90 -6.96 8.27 -13.49
CA LEU A 90 -6.77 8.76 -12.13
C LEU A 90 -6.13 10.15 -12.07
N GLU A 91 -5.32 10.50 -13.06
CA GLU A 91 -4.48 11.69 -13.13
C GLU A 91 -4.80 12.49 -14.39
N ASP A 92 -4.70 13.82 -14.31
CA ASP A 92 -4.80 14.69 -15.47
C ASP A 92 -3.46 14.89 -16.19
N SER A 93 -3.49 15.72 -17.24
CA SER A 93 -2.30 16.01 -18.04
C SER A 93 -1.22 16.78 -17.27
N GLU A 94 -1.54 17.35 -16.11
CA GLU A 94 -0.62 18.06 -15.23
C GLU A 94 -0.10 17.14 -14.10
N GLY A 95 -0.62 15.90 -14.00
CA GLY A 95 -0.28 14.93 -12.96
C GLY A 95 -1.07 15.12 -11.67
N GLU A 96 -2.14 15.92 -11.69
CA GLU A 96 -3.02 16.08 -10.53
C GLU A 96 -4.10 14.99 -10.51
N MET A 97 -4.48 14.54 -9.31
CA MET A 97 -5.52 13.53 -9.15
C MET A 97 -6.88 14.08 -9.59
N LYS A 98 -7.51 13.41 -10.58
CA LYS A 98 -8.83 13.75 -11.12
C LYS A 98 -9.97 13.49 -10.15
N ILE A 99 -9.78 12.53 -9.24
CA ILE A 99 -10.82 12.02 -8.36
C ILE A 99 -10.50 12.43 -6.92
N PRO A 100 -11.27 13.35 -6.32
CA PRO A 100 -11.03 13.77 -4.94
C PRO A 100 -11.08 12.60 -3.95
N GLY A 101 -10.11 12.54 -3.05
CA GLY A 101 -10.01 11.48 -2.04
C GLY A 101 -9.46 10.14 -2.54
N VAL A 102 -9.06 10.06 -3.82
CA VAL A 102 -8.33 8.92 -4.39
C VAL A 102 -6.89 9.34 -4.65
N LEU A 103 -5.96 8.63 -4.06
CA LEU A 103 -4.53 8.83 -4.29
C LEU A 103 -3.95 7.63 -5.02
N PHE A 104 -3.16 7.89 -6.05
CA PHE A 104 -2.49 6.86 -6.85
C PHE A 104 -0.99 6.91 -6.59
N PHE A 105 -0.40 5.77 -6.26
CA PHE A 105 0.99 5.68 -5.85
C PHE A 105 1.72 4.55 -6.58
N VAL A 106 3.02 4.79 -6.76
CA VAL A 106 3.99 3.79 -7.15
C VAL A 106 4.89 3.53 -5.95
N LEU A 107 5.00 2.27 -5.53
CA LEU A 107 6.03 1.86 -4.60
C LEU A 107 7.13 1.14 -5.39
N SER A 108 8.34 1.69 -5.34
CA SER A 108 9.49 1.06 -5.97
C SER A 108 9.92 -0.19 -5.18
N LEU A 109 10.48 -1.18 -5.88
CA LEU A 109 11.08 -2.35 -5.23
C LEU A 109 12.22 -1.91 -4.29
N GLU A 110 13.01 -0.91 -4.67
CA GLU A 110 14.08 -0.37 -3.85
C GLU A 110 13.56 0.10 -2.49
N THR A 111 12.52 0.95 -2.48
CA THR A 111 11.91 1.43 -1.23
C THR A 111 11.30 0.29 -0.43
N ALA A 112 10.69 -0.72 -1.07
CA ALA A 112 10.17 -1.88 -0.37
C ALA A 112 11.27 -2.71 0.34
N LEU A 113 12.45 -2.81 -0.27
CA LEU A 113 13.62 -3.46 0.35
C LEU A 113 14.21 -2.61 1.48
N GLU A 114 14.23 -1.29 1.35
CA GLU A 114 14.65 -0.39 2.42
C GLU A 114 13.75 -0.50 3.64
N ILE A 115 12.43 -0.55 3.45
CA ILE A 115 11.44 -0.76 4.52
C ILE A 115 11.69 -2.08 5.25
N GLU A 116 11.98 -3.16 4.51
CA GLU A 116 12.30 -4.45 5.13
C GLU A 116 13.56 -4.36 6.00
N ALA A 117 14.63 -3.75 5.48
CA ALA A 117 15.89 -3.60 6.19
C ALA A 117 15.74 -2.77 7.48
N ASP A 118 15.01 -1.65 7.42
CA ASP A 118 14.73 -0.79 8.59
C ASP A 118 13.92 -1.55 9.65
N ARG A 119 12.92 -2.33 9.22
CA ARG A 119 12.14 -3.20 10.12
C ARG A 119 13.02 -4.25 10.81
N GLU A 120 13.92 -4.90 10.08
CA GLU A 120 14.86 -5.86 10.66
C GLU A 120 15.81 -5.19 11.67
N GLU A 121 16.31 -3.99 11.37
CA GLU A 121 17.13 -3.19 12.30
C GLU A 121 16.34 -2.88 13.58
N PHE A 122 15.10 -2.39 13.47
CA PHE A 122 14.25 -2.09 14.62
C PHE A 122 13.98 -3.31 15.51
N LEU A 123 13.70 -4.47 14.91
CA LEU A 123 13.48 -5.71 15.65
C LEU A 123 14.76 -6.18 16.37
N ASN A 124 15.92 -6.07 15.72
CA ASN A 124 17.20 -6.42 16.31
C ASN A 124 17.56 -5.49 17.48
N LEU A 125 17.29 -4.19 17.38
CA LEU A 125 17.53 -3.23 18.46
C LEU A 125 16.67 -3.54 19.69
N ASN A 126 15.40 -3.89 19.52
CA ASN A 126 14.52 -4.20 20.64
C ASN A 126 14.88 -5.54 21.32
N GLN A 127 15.29 -6.55 20.55
CA GLN A 127 15.75 -7.83 21.15
C GLN A 127 16.98 -7.65 22.05
N ASN A 128 17.92 -6.78 21.68
CA ASN A 128 19.11 -6.51 22.48
C ASN A 128 18.80 -5.74 23.78
N HIS A 129 17.65 -5.08 23.90
CA HIS A 129 17.31 -4.30 25.08
C HIS A 129 16.62 -5.14 26.17
N ASP A 130 15.94 -6.22 25.78
CA ASP A 130 15.29 -7.16 26.71
C ASP A 130 16.30 -8.10 27.43
N ASP A 131 17.50 -8.30 26.88
CA ASP A 131 18.54 -9.14 27.49
C ASP A 131 19.33 -8.45 28.64
N ASP A 132 19.29 -7.11 28.72
CA ASP A 132 20.03 -6.35 29.74
C ASP A 132 19.25 -6.15 31.07
N GLU A 133 17.92 -6.36 31.09
CA GLU A 133 17.10 -6.09 32.29
C GLU A 133 17.04 -7.27 33.29
N PHE A 134 17.47 -8.49 32.92
CA PHE A 134 17.37 -9.68 33.79
C PHE A 134 18.60 -9.99 34.65
N SER A 135 19.74 -9.31 34.47
CA SER A 135 20.99 -9.65 35.19
C SER A 135 21.17 -8.94 36.55
N GLY A 136 20.18 -8.16 36.99
CA GLY A 136 20.39 -7.14 38.01
C GLY A 136 19.65 -7.29 39.35
N ARG A 137 19.37 -8.49 39.88
CA ARG A 137 18.95 -8.66 41.30
C ARG A 137 19.01 -10.10 41.81
N LEU A 138 20.22 -10.55 42.14
CA LEU A 138 20.39 -11.56 43.18
C LEU A 138 21.62 -11.21 44.02
N ASN A 139 21.39 -10.47 45.11
CA ASN A 139 22.16 -10.49 46.36
C ASN A 139 21.46 -9.65 47.42
#